data_AF-A0A960JFE8-F1
#
_entry.id   AF-A0A960JFE8-F1
#
_cell.length_a   1.000
_cell.length_b   1.000
_cell.length_c   1.000
_cell.angle_alpha   90.00
_cell.angle_beta   90.00
_cell.angle_gamma   90.00
#
_symmetry.space_group_name_H-M   'P 1'
#
loop_
_entity.id
_entity.type
_entity.pdbx_description
1 polymer ?
#
loop_
_entity_poly.entity_id
_entity_poly.type
_entity_poly.pdbx_seq_one_letter_code
_entity_poly.pdbx_strand_id
1 'polypeptide(L)'
;IRVQSFTALKQQVDDWSQKAIVLRVEGDANTKVTAACVKPTTCELTQSFGDLAESNEMLFTRPFPWESAMLHRITFAENYETEFTVEDEGDGARVDWYYARVVQANGEHAWSSPIWVEKKS
;
A
#
# COMPACT_ATOMS: atom_id res chain seq x y z
N ILE A 1 10.62 -11.33 10.96
CA ILE A 1 10.41 -10.03 11.66
C ILE A 1 9.48 -10.29 12.84
N ARG A 2 9.69 -9.66 14.01
CA ARG A 2 8.77 -9.76 15.15
C ARG A 2 8.15 -8.39 15.41
N VAL A 3 6.83 -8.33 15.50
CA VAL A 3 6.08 -7.09 15.75
C VAL A 3 5.12 -7.33 16.90
N GLN A 4 4.98 -6.34 17.77
CA GLN A 4 3.95 -6.31 18.80
C GLN A 4 3.07 -5.09 18.54
N SER A 5 1.78 -5.33 18.32
CA SER A 5 0.77 -4.29 18.19
C SER A 5 -0.05 -4.21 19.47
N PHE A 6 -0.48 -2.99 19.82
CA PHE A 6 -1.44 -2.74 20.87
C PHE A 6 -2.68 -2.14 20.21
N THR A 7 -3.71 -2.96 20.05
CA THR A 7 -4.98 -2.61 19.40
C THR A 7 -6.12 -2.43 20.42
N ALA A 8 -5.93 -2.88 21.67
CA ALA A 8 -6.86 -2.62 22.76
C ALA A 8 -6.67 -1.21 23.35
N LEU A 9 -7.50 -0.26 22.90
CA LEU A 9 -7.60 1.07 23.49
C LEU A 9 -8.49 1.01 24.74
N LYS A 10 -7.87 0.84 25.92
CA LYS A 10 -8.58 1.13 27.17
C LYS A 10 -8.90 2.63 27.18
N GLN A 11 -10.17 2.98 26.96
CA GLN A 11 -10.75 4.33 27.11
C GLN A 11 -10.47 5.37 26.00
N GLN A 12 -10.21 4.97 24.76
CA GLN A 12 -10.20 5.89 23.62
C GLN A 12 -11.31 5.51 22.64
N VAL A 13 -12.30 6.39 22.49
CA VAL A 13 -13.54 6.15 21.75
C VAL A 13 -13.38 6.45 20.24
N ASP A 14 -12.32 7.14 19.83
CA ASP A 14 -12.26 7.78 18.50
C ASP A 14 -11.05 7.42 17.61
N ASP A 15 -10.30 6.34 17.89
CA ASP A 15 -9.15 5.97 17.04
C ASP A 15 -9.28 4.56 16.45
N TRP A 16 -9.45 4.49 15.12
CA TRP A 16 -9.39 3.25 14.35
C TRP A 16 -7.93 2.88 14.11
N SER A 17 -7.30 2.23 15.09
CA SER A 17 -5.89 1.82 14.96
C SER A 17 -5.74 0.58 14.06
N GLN A 18 -5.86 0.78 12.75
CA GLN A 18 -5.35 -0.17 11.77
C GLN A 18 -3.84 -0.01 11.66
N LYS A 19 -3.10 -1.12 11.82
CA LYS A 19 -1.65 -1.15 11.64
C LYS A 19 -1.32 -2.10 10.49
N ALA A 20 -0.37 -1.70 9.65
CA ALA A 20 0.11 -2.51 8.54
C ALA A 20 1.62 -2.74 8.67
N ILE A 21 2.06 -3.92 8.27
CA ILE A 21 3.47 -4.24 8.03
C ILE A 21 3.60 -4.43 6.53
N VAL A 22 4.32 -3.53 5.88
CA VAL A 22 4.56 -3.59 4.44
C VAL A 22 6.00 -4.05 4.22
N LEU A 23 6.18 -5.07 3.39
CA LEU A 23 7.48 -5.68 3.11
C LEU A 23 7.68 -5.73 1.59
N ARG A 24 8.88 -5.41 1.13
CA ARG A 24 9.32 -5.74 -0.21
C ARG A 24 10.07 -7.07 -0.14
N VAL A 25 9.63 -8.03 -0.94
CA VAL A 25 10.15 -9.40 -0.94
C VAL A 25 10.33 -9.84 -2.39
N GLU A 26 11.43 -10.53 -2.68
CA GLU A 26 11.68 -11.17 -3.97
C GLU A 26 11.35 -12.66 -3.86
N GLY A 27 10.67 -13.21 -4.86
CA GLY A 27 10.26 -14.61 -4.88
C GLY A 27 9.39 -14.95 -6.09
N ASP A 28 9.16 -16.24 -6.27
CA ASP A 28 8.29 -16.81 -7.32
C ASP A 28 6.90 -17.16 -6.76
N ALA A 29 6.02 -17.68 -7.63
CA ALA A 29 4.68 -18.10 -7.22
C ALA A 29 4.65 -19.15 -6.10
N ASN A 30 5.73 -19.93 -5.92
CA ASN A 30 5.85 -20.96 -4.88
C ASN A 30 6.40 -20.42 -3.55
N THR A 31 6.89 -19.17 -3.54
CA THR A 31 7.42 -18.53 -2.34
C THR A 31 6.32 -18.33 -1.32
N LYS A 32 6.57 -18.76 -0.08
CA LYS A 32 5.57 -18.77 1.00
C LYS A 32 5.84 -17.69 2.01
N VAL A 33 4.77 -17.04 2.46
CA VAL A 33 4.77 -16.12 3.60
C VAL A 33 3.92 -16.71 4.70
N THR A 34 4.47 -16.72 5.91
CA THR A 34 3.75 -17.15 7.11
C THR A 34 3.59 -15.98 8.07
N ALA A 35 2.34 -15.70 8.44
CA ALA A 35 1.99 -14.84 9.55
C ALA A 35 1.58 -15.71 10.74
N ALA A 36 2.28 -15.57 11.87
CA ALA A 36 1.98 -16.32 13.08
C ALA A 36 1.87 -15.38 14.28
N CYS A 37 0.93 -15.70 15.18
CA CYS A 37 0.71 -14.97 16.42
C CYS A 37 0.69 -15.92 17.62
N VAL A 38 1.16 -15.43 18.78
CA VAL A 38 1.11 -16.16 20.06
C VAL A 38 0.15 -15.52 21.07
N LYS A 39 -0.25 -14.27 20.80
CA LYS A 39 -1.22 -13.49 21.58
C LYS A 39 -2.12 -12.73 20.58
N PRO A 40 -3.43 -12.57 20.85
CA PRO A 40 -4.15 -13.03 22.04
C PRO A 40 -4.44 -14.54 22.07
N THR A 41 -4.17 -15.27 20.99
CA THR A 41 -4.26 -16.73 20.89
C THR A 41 -3.22 -17.21 19.88
N THR A 42 -2.82 -18.48 19.92
CA THR A 42 -1.96 -19.04 18.88
C THR A 42 -2.72 -19.08 17.56
N CYS A 43 -2.14 -18.50 16.53
CA CYS A 43 -2.70 -18.50 15.19
C CYS A 43 -1.57 -18.55 14.15
N GLU A 44 -1.87 -19.13 12.99
CA GLU A 44 -0.94 -19.21 11.88
C GLU A 44 -1.71 -19.17 10.56
N LEU A 45 -1.17 -18.45 9.60
CA LEU A 45 -1.63 -18.41 8.22
C LEU A 45 -0.41 -18.45 7.32
N THR A 46 -0.39 -19.41 6.39
CA THR A 46 0.61 -19.50 5.33
C THR A 46 -0.07 -19.41 3.99
N GLN A 47 0.46 -18.56 3.12
CA GLN A 47 0.01 -18.43 1.73
C GLN A 47 1.23 -18.39 0.80
N SER A 48 1.06 -18.89 -0.43
CA SER A 48 2.05 -18.67 -1.48
C SER A 48 1.84 -17.32 -2.16
N PHE A 49 2.84 -16.82 -2.87
CA PHE A 49 2.67 -15.66 -3.73
C PHE A 49 1.66 -15.91 -4.86
N GLY A 50 1.55 -17.15 -5.36
CA GLY A 50 0.50 -17.51 -6.31
C GLY A 50 -0.90 -17.30 -5.73
N ASP A 51 -1.14 -17.75 -4.49
CA ASP A 51 -2.43 -17.56 -3.83
C ASP A 51 -2.73 -16.06 -3.59
N LEU A 52 -1.73 -15.32 -3.11
CA LEU A 52 -1.87 -13.88 -2.82
C LEU A 52 -1.94 -13.01 -4.07
N ALA A 53 -1.58 -13.52 -5.24
CA ALA A 53 -1.81 -12.81 -6.51
C ALA A 53 -3.32 -12.74 -6.81
N GLU A 54 -4.07 -13.77 -6.43
CA GLU A 54 -5.50 -13.92 -6.71
C GLU A 54 -6.38 -13.27 -5.63
N SER A 55 -6.10 -13.52 -4.35
CA SER A 55 -6.93 -13.01 -3.25
C SER A 55 -6.15 -12.69 -1.97
N ASN A 56 -6.76 -11.90 -1.08
CA ASN A 56 -6.28 -11.78 0.28
C ASN A 56 -6.79 -12.96 1.12
N GLU A 57 -6.22 -13.13 2.31
CA GLU A 57 -6.70 -14.15 3.25
C GLU A 57 -6.77 -13.60 4.67
N MET A 58 -7.84 -13.96 5.38
CA MET A 58 -8.11 -13.46 6.73
C MET A 58 -7.52 -14.39 7.78
N LEU A 59 -6.79 -13.82 8.73
CA LEU A 59 -6.31 -14.49 9.92
C LEU A 59 -7.13 -14.03 11.13
N PHE A 60 -8.09 -14.86 11.54
CA PHE A 60 -8.87 -14.60 12.74
C PHE A 60 -8.14 -15.13 13.97
N THR A 61 -7.93 -14.26 14.97
CA THR A 61 -7.35 -14.72 16.24
C THR A 61 -8.38 -15.46 17.10
N ARG A 62 -9.66 -15.07 16.99
CA ARG A 62 -10.88 -15.63 17.62
C ARG A 62 -12.12 -15.19 16.82
N PRO A 63 -13.33 -15.75 17.10
CA PRO A 63 -14.58 -15.22 16.54
C PRO A 63 -14.78 -13.73 16.84
N PHE A 64 -15.60 -13.04 16.04
CA PHE A 64 -15.98 -11.64 16.26
C PHE A 64 -16.45 -11.40 17.73
N PRO A 65 -16.11 -10.26 18.37
CA PRO A 65 -15.48 -9.03 17.84
C PRO A 65 -13.96 -8.94 18.06
N TRP A 66 -13.28 -10.08 18.21
CA TRP A 66 -11.85 -10.07 18.51
C TRP A 66 -11.01 -9.60 17.32
N GLU A 67 -9.76 -9.24 17.63
CA GLU A 67 -8.79 -8.77 16.66
C GLU A 67 -8.58 -9.81 15.54
N SER A 68 -8.46 -9.31 14.31
CA SER A 68 -8.11 -10.10 13.14
C SER A 68 -6.98 -9.40 12.39
N ALA A 69 -6.25 -10.18 11.62
CA ALA A 69 -5.27 -9.69 10.68
C ALA A 69 -5.67 -10.13 9.27
N MET A 70 -5.11 -9.46 8.26
CA MET A 70 -5.30 -9.83 6.88
C MET A 70 -3.93 -9.92 6.21
N LEU A 71 -3.70 -11.01 5.49
CA LEU A 71 -2.60 -11.11 4.55
C LEU A 71 -3.11 -10.57 3.21
N HIS A 72 -2.67 -9.35 2.86
CA HIS A 72 -3.12 -8.66 1.66
C HIS A 72 -2.63 -9.35 0.39
N ARG A 73 -3.33 -9.09 -0.72
CA ARG A 73 -2.86 -9.43 -2.06
C ARG A 73 -1.47 -8.84 -2.30
N ILE A 74 -0.63 -9.55 -3.04
CA ILE A 74 0.66 -9.01 -3.45
C ILE A 74 0.46 -7.97 -4.55
N THR A 75 1.24 -6.89 -4.47
CA THR A 75 1.35 -5.91 -5.54
C THR A 75 2.69 -6.13 -6.24
N PHE A 76 2.64 -6.49 -7.52
CA PHE A 76 3.84 -6.68 -8.33
C PHE A 76 4.57 -5.35 -8.56
N ALA A 77 5.89 -5.40 -8.68
CA ALA A 77 6.74 -4.21 -8.87
C ALA A 77 6.31 -3.35 -10.05
N GLU A 78 5.92 -4.00 -11.13
CA GLU A 78 5.43 -3.40 -12.38
C GLU A 78 4.10 -2.63 -12.20
N ASN A 79 3.38 -2.85 -11.09
CA ASN A 79 2.05 -2.29 -10.85
C ASN A 79 2.01 -1.11 -9.87
N TYR A 80 3.14 -0.71 -9.29
CA TYR A 80 3.19 0.46 -8.39
C TYR A 80 4.14 1.57 -8.85
N GLU A 81 4.90 1.38 -9.93
CA GLU A 81 5.81 2.38 -10.48
C GLU A 81 5.48 2.62 -11.96
N THR A 82 5.24 3.87 -12.33
CA THR A 82 5.05 4.30 -13.71
C THR A 82 5.80 5.60 -13.93
N GLU A 83 6.45 5.72 -15.06
CA GLU A 83 7.15 6.94 -15.49
C GLU A 83 6.59 7.39 -16.83
N PHE A 84 6.38 8.70 -16.98
CA PHE A 84 6.06 9.32 -18.26
C PHE A 84 6.81 10.63 -18.38
N THR A 85 7.21 10.97 -19.60
CA THR A 85 7.90 12.23 -19.91
C THR A 85 7.06 13.00 -20.93
N VAL A 86 6.87 14.29 -20.67
CA VAL A 86 6.29 15.24 -21.62
C VAL A 86 7.34 16.30 -21.90
N GLU A 87 7.63 16.51 -23.18
CA GLU A 87 8.51 17.57 -23.65
C GLU A 87 7.66 18.69 -24.26
N ASP A 88 7.98 19.92 -23.90
CA ASP A 88 7.38 21.14 -24.45
C ASP A 88 8.50 22.12 -24.81
N GLU A 89 8.34 22.82 -25.93
CA GLU A 89 9.28 23.84 -26.40
C GLU A 89 8.57 25.20 -26.47
N GLY A 90 9.14 26.19 -25.77
CA GLY A 90 8.66 27.57 -25.76
C GLY A 90 9.80 28.57 -25.95
N ASP A 91 9.49 29.73 -26.54
CA ASP A 91 10.43 30.85 -26.71
C ASP A 91 10.63 31.68 -25.40
N GLY A 92 9.88 31.32 -24.36
CA GLY A 92 9.89 31.98 -23.05
C GLY A 92 9.25 33.37 -23.06
N ALA A 93 8.46 33.72 -24.07
CA ALA A 93 7.75 35.00 -24.14
C ALA A 93 6.53 35.07 -23.20
N ARG A 94 6.03 33.92 -22.75
CA ARG A 94 4.95 33.79 -21.76
C ARG A 94 5.34 32.81 -20.66
N VAL A 95 4.64 32.90 -19.53
CA VAL A 95 4.74 31.91 -18.45
C VAL A 95 3.86 30.72 -18.82
N ASP A 96 4.46 29.54 -18.87
CA ASP A 96 3.73 28.28 -19.05
C ASP A 96 3.54 27.59 -17.68
N TRP A 97 2.46 26.84 -17.55
CA TRP A 97 2.18 26.08 -16.33
C TRP A 97 1.65 24.69 -16.68
N TYR A 98 2.07 23.73 -15.86
CA TYR A 98 1.77 22.32 -16.06
C TYR A 98 1.05 21.74 -14.86
N TYR A 99 0.14 20.81 -15.13
CA TYR A 99 -0.62 20.10 -14.11
C TYR A 99 -0.64 18.61 -14.44
N ALA A 100 -0.08 17.79 -13.56
CA ALA A 100 -0.12 16.35 -13.70
C ALA A 100 -1.27 15.77 -12.87
N ARG A 101 -2.14 14.98 -13.52
CA ARG A 101 -3.18 14.19 -12.87
C ARG A 101 -2.97 12.72 -13.20
N VAL A 102 -2.74 11.93 -12.17
CA VAL A 102 -2.59 10.47 -12.28
C VAL A 102 -3.91 9.84 -11.84
N VAL A 103 -4.44 8.96 -12.68
CA VAL A 103 -5.60 8.12 -12.38
C VAL A 103 -5.13 6.67 -12.45
N GLN A 104 -5.15 5.97 -11.33
CA GLN A 104 -4.87 4.55 -11.30
C GLN A 104 -6.05 3.75 -11.87
N ALA A 105 -5.79 2.55 -12.40
CA ALA A 105 -6.83 1.70 -12.99
C ALA A 105 -7.94 1.29 -11.99
N ASN A 106 -7.65 1.34 -10.68
CA ASN A 106 -8.60 1.12 -9.58
C ASN A 106 -9.46 2.37 -9.26
N GLY A 107 -9.26 3.49 -9.97
CA GLY A 107 -9.98 4.74 -9.75
C GLY A 107 -9.36 5.66 -8.69
N GLU A 108 -8.21 5.31 -8.09
CA GLU A 108 -7.50 6.21 -7.19
C GLU A 108 -6.85 7.37 -7.96
N HIS A 109 -6.73 8.51 -7.29
CA HIS A 109 -6.28 9.76 -7.87
C HIS A 109 -5.08 10.33 -7.11
N ALA A 110 -4.07 10.75 -7.87
CA ALA A 110 -3.00 11.61 -7.37
C ALA A 110 -2.85 12.83 -8.30
N TRP A 111 -2.47 13.97 -7.75
CA TRP A 111 -2.25 15.18 -8.52
C TRP A 111 -1.06 15.98 -8.00
N SER A 112 -0.41 16.70 -8.90
CA SER A 112 0.62 17.68 -8.53
C SER A 112 -0.03 19.04 -8.23
N SER A 113 0.66 19.89 -7.47
CA SER A 113 0.40 21.33 -7.58
C SER A 113 0.80 21.81 -8.99
N PRO A 114 0.28 22.96 -9.47
CA PRO A 114 0.76 23.56 -10.69
C PRO A 114 2.27 23.80 -10.64
N ILE A 115 2.94 23.49 -11.73
CA ILE A 115 4.38 23.73 -11.93
C ILE A 115 4.49 24.90 -12.89
N TRP A 116 5.10 25.99 -12.44
CA TRP A 116 5.29 27.20 -13.23
C TRP A 116 6.67 27.16 -13.89
N VAL A 117 6.72 27.42 -15.19
CA VAL A 117 7.96 27.48 -15.97
C VAL A 117 8.14 28.92 -16.44
N GLU A 118 9.17 29.56 -15.90
CA GLU A 118 9.51 30.95 -16.18
C GLU A 118 10.95 31.03 -16.69
N LYS A 119 11.22 31.98 -17.57
CA LYS A 119 12.58 32.26 -18.02
C LYS A 119 13.40 32.78 -16.84
N LYS A 120 14.52 32.12 -16.55
CA LYS A 120 15.44 32.55 -15.49
C LYS A 120 15.98 33.94 -15.85
N SER A 121 15.70 34.91 -14.97
CA SER A 121 16.15 36.30 -15.06
C SER A 121 17.66 36.45 -14.86
#